data_AF-A0A8J6TCW9-F1
#
_entry.id   AF-A0A8J6TCW9-F1
#
_cell.length_a   1.000
_cell.length_b   1.000
_cell.length_c   1.000
_cell.angle_alpha   90.00
_cell.angle_beta   90.00
_cell.angle_gamma   90.00
#
_symmetry.space_group_name_H-M   'P 1'
#
loop_
_entity.id
_entity.type
_entity.pdbx_description
1 polymer ?
#
loop_
_entity_poly.entity_id
_entity_poly.type
_entity_poly.pdbx_seq_one_letter_code
_entity_poly.pdbx_strand_id
1 'polypeptide(L)'
;MNTRYAHILPALRLLLIVLTTFFCSAPLHAQQPLSSDEPIHIEADRMVSNQKENSVTFSGNVQALQGKLTINSDQMTVHYARPENNGTSPDAKNQQIKNIFAKGNVEVLQDELVATGNEVEFLADKKQIILTGNTKVWQNNNLVTGEKVLLNLATETTIIEPDTKSGGRVKAFFYPDSSKK
;
A
#
# COMPACT_ATOMS: atom_id res chain seq x y z
N MET A 1 -17.64 76.95 39.77
CA MET A 1 -19.07 76.72 39.54
C MET A 1 -19.29 75.21 39.58
N ASN A 2 -19.94 74.74 40.65
CA ASN A 2 -20.86 73.60 40.73
C ASN A 2 -20.34 72.17 40.37
N THR A 3 -20.57 71.09 41.12
CA THR A 3 -21.25 70.82 42.40
C THR A 3 -20.79 69.44 42.88
N ARG A 4 -20.93 69.23 44.19
CA ARG A 4 -20.83 67.99 44.97
C ARG A 4 -21.53 66.77 44.34
N TYR A 5 -21.03 65.55 44.62
CA TYR A 5 -21.86 64.42 45.04
C TYR A 5 -21.07 63.47 45.94
N ALA A 6 -21.78 62.97 46.95
CA ALA A 6 -21.33 62.17 48.08
C ALA A 6 -21.74 60.70 47.92
N HIS A 7 -21.37 59.89 48.94
CA HIS A 7 -21.89 58.56 49.29
C HIS A 7 -21.30 57.34 48.56
N ILE A 8 -21.21 56.12 49.11
CA ILE A 8 -21.03 55.50 50.44
C ILE A 8 -21.00 53.98 50.14
N LEU A 9 -20.00 53.26 50.68
CA LEU A 9 -19.96 51.81 51.03
C LEU A 9 -20.11 50.65 49.99
N PRO A 10 -19.64 49.43 50.37
CA PRO A 10 -19.02 48.42 49.50
C PRO A 10 -19.94 47.21 49.24
N ALA A 11 -19.62 46.41 48.23
CA ALA A 11 -19.99 44.99 48.21
C ALA A 11 -19.19 44.23 47.15
N LEU A 12 -18.28 43.40 47.65
CA LEU A 12 -18.03 42.02 47.23
C LEU A 12 -18.72 41.59 45.91
N ARG A 13 -17.93 41.44 44.84
CA ARG A 13 -18.23 40.50 43.75
C ARG A 13 -16.96 39.78 43.31
N LEU A 14 -17.01 38.47 43.53
CA LEU A 14 -16.13 37.41 43.08
C LEU A 14 -15.82 37.53 41.57
N LEU A 15 -14.54 37.48 41.18
CA LEU A 15 -14.13 37.19 39.80
C LEU A 15 -12.89 36.29 39.81
N LEU A 16 -12.96 35.30 38.92
CA LEU A 16 -12.15 34.09 38.71
C LEU A 16 -10.91 34.39 37.82
N ILE A 17 -9.92 33.47 37.78
CA ILE A 17 -9.02 33.09 36.65
C ILE A 17 -7.48 33.09 36.92
N VAL A 18 -6.96 31.84 37.01
CA VAL A 18 -5.77 31.22 36.37
C VAL A 18 -4.35 31.39 36.95
N LEU A 19 -3.72 30.22 37.27
CA LEU A 19 -2.26 30.01 37.15
C LEU A 19 -1.85 28.51 37.00
N THR A 20 -1.68 28.08 35.75
CA THR A 20 -0.65 27.17 35.14
C THR A 20 -0.29 25.76 35.69
N THR A 21 -0.72 24.74 34.92
CA THR A 21 0.00 23.63 34.22
C THR A 21 1.14 22.82 34.88
N PHE A 22 0.98 21.48 34.90
CA PHE A 22 1.95 20.52 34.35
C PHE A 22 1.26 19.16 34.06
N PHE A 23 0.81 18.95 32.83
CA PHE A 23 0.42 17.62 32.32
C PHE A 23 1.44 17.24 31.24
N CYS A 24 2.35 16.33 31.59
CA CYS A 24 3.31 15.74 30.68
C CYS A 24 2.60 14.66 29.86
N SER A 25 2.03 15.05 28.73
CA SER A 25 1.50 14.11 27.74
C SER A 25 2.68 13.56 26.93
N ALA A 26 3.00 12.27 27.10
CA ALA A 26 3.91 11.58 26.19
C ALA A 26 3.29 11.51 24.79
N PRO A 27 4.08 11.68 23.70
CA PRO A 27 3.56 11.48 22.36
C PRO A 27 3.21 9.99 22.18
N LEU A 28 1.91 9.73 22.06
CA LEU A 28 1.39 8.47 21.55
C LEU A 28 1.97 8.31 20.14
N HIS A 29 2.86 7.33 19.95
CA HIS A 29 3.35 6.96 18.63
C HIS A 29 2.17 6.41 17.83
N ALA A 30 1.50 7.29 17.09
CA ALA A 30 0.52 6.90 16.10
C ALA A 30 1.24 6.04 15.06
N GLN A 31 0.98 4.74 15.09
CA GLN A 31 1.34 3.84 13.99
C GLN A 31 0.61 4.37 12.76
N GLN A 32 1.34 4.97 11.82
CA GLN A 32 0.75 5.44 10.56
C GLN A 32 0.12 4.24 9.84
N PRO A 33 -1.13 4.37 9.35
CA PRO A 33 -1.69 3.37 8.46
C PRO A 33 -0.82 3.28 7.21
N LEU A 34 -0.44 2.06 6.82
CA LEU A 34 0.14 1.75 5.52
C LEU A 34 -0.75 2.37 4.44
N SER A 35 -0.32 3.50 3.88
CA SER A 35 -1.10 4.26 2.91
C SER A 35 -0.52 3.97 1.53
N SER A 36 -1.35 3.49 0.59
CA SER A 36 -0.94 3.16 -0.78
C SER A 36 -0.60 4.38 -1.66
N ASP A 37 -0.20 5.50 -1.04
CA ASP A 37 0.09 6.78 -1.68
C ASP A 37 1.60 7.00 -1.88
N GLU A 38 2.43 6.04 -1.45
CA GLU A 38 3.86 6.09 -1.70
C GLU A 38 4.15 5.94 -3.21
N PRO A 39 5.16 6.66 -3.73
CA PRO A 39 5.57 6.52 -5.12
C PRO A 39 6.01 5.08 -5.46
N ILE A 40 5.75 4.65 -6.69
CA ILE A 40 6.28 3.40 -7.22
C ILE A 40 7.67 3.68 -7.79
N HIS A 41 8.70 3.06 -7.22
CA HIS A 41 10.08 3.11 -7.70
C HIS A 41 10.42 1.82 -8.43
N ILE A 42 10.99 1.88 -9.64
CA ILE A 42 11.34 0.69 -10.43
C ILE A 42 12.79 0.78 -10.90
N GLU A 43 13.57 -0.26 -10.63
CA GLU A 43 14.94 -0.45 -11.11
C GLU A 43 15.02 -1.67 -12.04
N ALA A 44 15.83 -1.58 -13.09
CA ALA A 44 16.04 -2.64 -14.07
C ALA A 44 17.27 -2.36 -14.95
N ASP A 45 17.73 -3.37 -15.68
CA ASP A 45 18.83 -3.25 -16.64
C ASP A 45 18.43 -2.43 -17.89
N ARG A 46 17.16 -2.50 -18.29
CA ARG A 46 16.66 -1.83 -19.50
C ARG A 46 15.22 -1.35 -19.34
N MET A 47 14.91 -0.21 -19.95
CA MET A 47 13.57 0.35 -20.09
C MET A 47 13.24 0.62 -21.57
N VAL A 48 12.00 0.33 -21.98
CA VAL A 48 11.43 0.66 -23.30
C VAL A 48 10.08 1.35 -23.11
N SER A 49 9.92 2.56 -23.64
CA SER A 49 8.63 3.26 -23.65
C SER A 49 7.91 3.04 -24.97
N ASN A 50 6.63 2.63 -24.90
CA ASN A 50 5.75 2.49 -26.05
C ASN A 50 4.58 3.48 -25.95
N GLN A 51 4.69 4.57 -26.70
CA GLN A 51 3.68 5.63 -26.72
C GLN A 51 2.35 5.17 -27.33
N LYS A 52 2.38 4.25 -28.30
CA LYS A 52 1.18 3.74 -28.98
C LYS A 52 0.31 2.91 -28.03
N GLU A 53 0.97 2.14 -27.17
CA GLU A 53 0.33 1.29 -26.16
C GLU A 53 0.17 1.97 -24.80
N ASN A 54 0.68 3.21 -24.67
CA ASN A 54 0.70 3.96 -23.42
C ASN A 54 1.32 3.15 -22.27
N SER A 55 2.47 2.54 -22.54
CA SER A 55 3.13 1.60 -21.63
C SER A 55 4.65 1.79 -21.55
N VAL A 56 5.24 1.29 -20.47
CA VAL A 56 6.69 1.21 -20.27
C VAL A 56 7.05 -0.21 -19.85
N THR A 57 7.98 -0.83 -20.55
CA THR A 57 8.48 -2.17 -20.23
C THR A 57 9.90 -2.10 -19.69
N PHE A 58 10.11 -2.69 -18.53
CA PHE A 58 11.38 -2.91 -17.85
C PHE A 58 11.80 -4.38 -18.02
N SER A 59 13.09 -4.64 -18.19
CA SER A 59 13.61 -6.00 -18.35
C SER A 59 15.02 -6.13 -17.79
N GLY A 60 15.30 -7.30 -17.21
CA GLY A 60 16.58 -7.62 -16.57
C GLY A 60 16.61 -7.14 -15.12
N ASN A 61 16.66 -8.08 -14.18
CA ASN A 61 16.75 -7.85 -12.73
C ASN A 61 15.77 -6.78 -12.23
N VAL A 62 14.48 -6.89 -12.62
CA VAL A 62 13.50 -5.85 -12.34
C VAL A 62 13.08 -5.91 -10.89
N GLN A 63 13.11 -4.77 -10.19
CA GLN A 63 12.56 -4.60 -8.86
C GLN A 63 11.67 -3.36 -8.82
N ALA A 64 10.43 -3.53 -8.37
CA ALA A 64 9.51 -2.44 -8.08
C ALA A 64 9.24 -2.35 -6.58
N LEU A 65 9.26 -1.14 -6.02
CA LEU A 65 8.98 -0.87 -4.61
C LEU A 65 7.86 0.16 -4.48
N GLN A 66 6.92 -0.09 -3.57
CA GLN A 66 5.92 0.87 -3.12
C GLN A 66 5.69 0.71 -1.62
N GLY A 67 6.30 1.59 -0.83
CA GLY A 67 6.27 1.43 0.61
C GLY A 67 6.94 0.14 1.06
N LYS A 68 6.17 -0.75 1.68
CA LYS A 68 6.63 -2.09 2.09
C LYS A 68 6.42 -3.17 1.04
N LEU A 69 5.72 -2.87 -0.05
CA LEU A 69 5.51 -3.82 -1.13
C LEU A 69 6.73 -3.84 -2.05
N THR A 70 7.29 -5.02 -2.28
CA THR A 70 8.35 -5.24 -3.27
C THR A 70 7.89 -6.29 -4.28
N ILE A 71 8.14 -6.05 -5.58
CA ILE A 71 7.88 -7.01 -6.67
C ILE A 71 9.18 -7.18 -7.47
N ASN A 72 9.73 -8.38 -7.46
CA ASN A 72 10.88 -8.79 -8.27
C ASN A 72 10.41 -9.60 -9.49
N SER A 73 11.04 -9.41 -10.65
CA SER A 73 10.79 -10.21 -11.85
C SER A 73 11.88 -10.09 -12.92
N ASP A 74 11.82 -10.94 -13.95
CA ASP A 74 12.67 -10.82 -15.14
C ASP A 74 12.21 -9.67 -16.05
N GLN A 75 10.90 -9.44 -16.15
CA GLN A 75 10.28 -8.38 -16.96
C GLN A 75 9.06 -7.79 -16.24
N MET A 76 8.85 -6.49 -16.41
CA MET A 76 7.68 -5.77 -15.91
C MET A 76 7.18 -4.77 -16.95
N THR A 77 5.88 -4.63 -17.12
CA THR A 77 5.24 -3.65 -17.99
C THR A 77 4.24 -2.84 -17.18
N VAL A 78 4.44 -1.53 -17.13
CA VAL A 78 3.51 -0.56 -16.55
C VAL A 78 2.62 -0.03 -17.67
N HIS A 79 1.30 -0.15 -17.53
CA HIS A 79 0.35 0.50 -18.43
C HIS A 79 -0.33 1.67 -17.74
N TYR A 80 -0.40 2.78 -18.44
CA TYR A 80 -1.08 3.98 -17.96
C TYR A 80 -2.51 4.05 -18.49
N ALA A 81 -3.39 4.62 -17.69
CA ALA A 81 -4.71 5.02 -18.14
C ALA A 81 -4.56 6.05 -19.27
N ARG A 82 -5.36 5.90 -20.33
CA ARG A 82 -5.48 6.94 -21.35
C ARG A 82 -6.45 7.99 -20.81
N PRO A 83 -6.07 9.28 -20.76
CA PRO A 83 -7.03 10.31 -20.41
C PRO A 83 -8.20 10.28 -21.40
N GLU A 84 -9.42 10.17 -20.90
CA GLU A 84 -10.59 10.34 -21.74
C GLU A 84 -10.62 11.80 -22.21
N ASN A 85 -10.68 12.00 -23.53
CA ASN A 85 -10.56 13.31 -24.15
C ASN A 85 -11.77 14.20 -23.81
N ASN A 86 -11.76 14.86 -22.66
CA ASN A 86 -12.51 16.08 -22.42
C ASN A 86 -11.50 17.22 -22.36
N GLY A 87 -11.42 17.96 -23.47
CA GLY A 87 -10.33 18.88 -23.76
C GLY A 87 -10.03 19.87 -22.63
N THR A 88 -8.91 19.65 -21.94
CA THR A 88 -8.08 20.71 -21.35
C THR A 88 -6.69 20.13 -21.05
N SER A 89 -5.69 20.60 -21.81
CA SER A 89 -4.24 20.49 -21.63
C SER A 89 -3.56 19.12 -21.41
N PRO A 90 -2.55 18.75 -22.23
CA PRO A 90 -1.66 17.62 -21.98
C PRO A 90 -0.59 18.02 -20.97
N ASP A 91 -0.98 18.38 -19.74
CA ASP A 91 -0.03 18.38 -18.65
C ASP A 91 0.25 16.92 -18.30
N ALA A 92 1.50 16.49 -18.49
CA ALA A 92 2.03 15.17 -18.09
C ALA A 92 1.95 14.89 -16.58
N LYS A 93 1.15 15.66 -15.83
CA LYS A 93 1.07 15.67 -14.37
C LYS A 93 0.09 14.65 -13.79
N ASN A 94 -0.64 13.89 -14.60
CA ASN A 94 -1.64 12.95 -14.08
C ASN A 94 -1.78 11.66 -14.89
N GLN A 95 -0.64 11.10 -15.32
CA GLN A 95 -0.64 9.82 -16.00
C GLN A 95 -0.83 8.69 -14.97
N GLN A 96 -2.09 8.38 -14.68
CA GLN A 96 -2.46 7.38 -13.69
C GLN A 96 -2.07 5.99 -14.17
N ILE A 97 -1.43 5.20 -13.31
CA ILE A 97 -1.15 3.78 -13.58
C ILE A 97 -2.48 3.03 -13.58
N LYS A 98 -2.73 2.25 -14.64
CA LYS A 98 -3.89 1.36 -14.75
C LYS A 98 -3.57 0.01 -14.12
N ASN A 99 -2.53 -0.65 -14.63
CA ASN A 99 -2.04 -1.90 -14.11
C ASN A 99 -0.53 -2.04 -14.35
N ILE A 100 0.08 -2.95 -13.59
CA ILE A 100 1.46 -3.39 -13.77
C ILE A 100 1.43 -4.89 -13.96
N PHE A 101 2.04 -5.38 -15.03
CA PHE A 101 2.16 -6.80 -15.31
C PHE A 101 3.63 -7.21 -15.25
N ALA A 102 3.97 -8.25 -14.49
CA ALA A 102 5.32 -8.78 -14.43
C ALA A 102 5.31 -10.30 -14.64
N LYS A 103 6.41 -10.81 -15.21
CA LYS A 103 6.58 -12.23 -15.54
C LYS A 103 8.03 -12.66 -15.40
N GLY A 104 8.20 -13.96 -15.17
CA GLY A 104 9.51 -14.60 -15.00
C GLY A 104 10.07 -14.36 -13.61
N ASN A 105 10.39 -15.45 -12.91
CA ASN A 105 10.93 -15.45 -11.54
C ASN A 105 10.22 -14.46 -10.59
N VAL A 106 8.88 -14.42 -10.65
CA VAL A 106 8.13 -13.41 -9.91
C VAL A 106 8.13 -13.72 -8.42
N GLU A 107 8.48 -12.71 -7.63
CA GLU A 107 8.42 -12.73 -6.17
C GLU A 107 7.80 -11.41 -5.68
N VAL A 108 6.81 -11.51 -4.81
CA VAL A 108 6.10 -10.40 -4.17
C VAL A 108 6.34 -10.50 -2.67
N LEU A 109 6.86 -9.44 -2.07
CA LEU A 109 7.11 -9.32 -0.64
C LEU A 109 6.23 -8.22 -0.06
N GLN A 110 5.55 -8.52 1.04
CA GLN A 110 4.81 -7.55 1.84
C GLN A 110 4.90 -7.93 3.32
N ASP A 111 5.61 -7.11 4.11
CA ASP A 111 5.92 -7.41 5.52
C ASP A 111 6.56 -8.82 5.66
N GLU A 112 5.90 -9.76 6.35
CA GLU A 112 6.38 -11.14 6.54
C GLU A 112 5.88 -12.11 5.45
N LEU A 113 5.04 -11.63 4.52
CA LEU A 113 4.46 -12.44 3.45
C LEU A 113 5.39 -12.43 2.23
N VAL A 114 5.70 -13.63 1.73
CA VAL A 114 6.43 -13.82 0.46
C VAL A 114 5.56 -14.68 -0.45
N ALA A 115 5.22 -14.18 -1.63
CA ALA A 115 4.46 -14.91 -2.63
C ALA A 115 5.26 -15.02 -3.93
N THR A 116 5.35 -16.22 -4.49
CA THR A 116 6.03 -16.47 -5.77
C THR A 116 5.05 -17.01 -6.80
N GLY A 117 5.34 -16.78 -8.07
CA GLY A 117 4.56 -17.28 -9.20
C GLY A 117 5.28 -17.12 -10.53
N ASN A 118 4.63 -17.51 -11.61
CA ASN A 118 5.15 -17.29 -12.97
C ASN A 118 4.90 -15.84 -13.43
N GLU A 119 3.74 -15.30 -13.06
CA GLU A 119 3.24 -14.00 -13.48
C GLU A 119 2.53 -13.29 -12.33
N VAL A 120 2.55 -11.95 -12.35
CA VAL A 120 1.77 -11.11 -11.46
C VAL A 120 1.14 -9.93 -12.20
N GLU A 121 -0.10 -9.62 -11.86
CA GLU A 121 -0.78 -8.40 -12.27
C GLU A 121 -1.20 -7.59 -11.04
N PHE A 122 -0.73 -6.35 -10.97
CA PHE A 122 -1.19 -5.36 -10.00
C PHE A 122 -2.22 -4.44 -10.65
N LEU A 123 -3.44 -4.45 -10.13
CA LEU A 123 -4.55 -3.58 -10.54
C LEU A 123 -4.61 -2.38 -9.60
N ALA A 124 -4.17 -1.22 -10.09
CA ALA A 124 -4.02 -0.01 -9.26
C ALA A 124 -5.36 0.53 -8.77
N ASP A 125 -6.40 0.47 -9.60
CA ASP A 125 -7.77 0.89 -9.29
C ASP A 125 -8.40 0.06 -8.15
N LYS A 126 -8.15 -1.25 -8.16
CA LYS A 126 -8.67 -2.20 -7.18
C LYS A 126 -7.76 -2.41 -5.98
N LYS A 127 -6.55 -1.86 -6.01
CA LYS A 127 -5.47 -2.15 -5.04
C LYS A 127 -5.29 -3.65 -4.84
N GLN A 128 -5.23 -4.39 -5.94
CA GLN A 128 -5.23 -5.86 -5.92
C GLN A 128 -4.04 -6.42 -6.69
N ILE A 129 -3.33 -7.38 -6.10
CA ILE A 129 -2.26 -8.13 -6.74
C ILE A 129 -2.78 -9.53 -7.04
N ILE A 130 -2.56 -10.00 -8.26
CA ILE A 130 -2.98 -11.32 -8.73
C ILE A 130 -1.73 -12.06 -9.20
N LEU A 131 -1.29 -13.07 -8.46
CA LEU A 131 -0.22 -13.96 -8.89
C LEU A 131 -0.81 -15.22 -9.50
N THR A 132 -0.19 -15.74 -10.55
CA THR A 132 -0.64 -16.96 -11.24
C THR A 132 0.52 -17.86 -11.64
N GLY A 133 0.24 -19.15 -11.69
CA GLY A 133 1.16 -20.18 -12.16
C GLY A 133 2.13 -20.62 -11.07
N ASN A 134 2.07 -21.90 -10.68
CA ASN A 134 2.96 -22.52 -9.70
C ASN A 134 3.08 -21.76 -8.37
N THR A 135 1.99 -21.12 -7.93
CA THR A 135 2.07 -20.15 -6.85
C THR A 135 2.38 -20.78 -5.49
N LYS A 136 3.24 -20.10 -4.73
CA LYS A 136 3.58 -20.47 -3.34
C LYS A 136 3.60 -19.21 -2.49
N VAL A 137 2.96 -19.28 -1.34
CA VAL A 137 2.89 -18.20 -0.36
C VAL A 137 3.48 -18.69 0.95
N TRP A 138 4.47 -17.97 1.46
CA TRP A 138 5.02 -18.15 2.78
C TRP A 138 4.61 -17.00 3.68
N GLN A 139 4.30 -17.34 4.93
CA GLN A 139 4.14 -16.38 6.00
C GLN A 139 4.74 -17.00 7.26
N ASN A 140 5.79 -16.37 7.79
CA ASN A 140 6.64 -16.98 8.82
C ASN A 140 7.15 -18.35 8.33
N ASN A 141 6.90 -19.42 9.08
CA ASN A 141 7.28 -20.77 8.68
C ASN A 141 6.21 -21.49 7.84
N ASN A 142 5.02 -20.93 7.70
CA ASN A 142 3.90 -21.59 7.03
C ASN A 142 4.03 -21.46 5.51
N LEU A 143 3.56 -22.49 4.79
CA LEU A 143 3.55 -22.54 3.34
C LEU A 143 2.17 -22.91 2.82
N VAL A 144 1.65 -22.13 1.89
CA VAL A 144 0.44 -22.44 1.13
C VAL A 144 0.74 -22.46 -0.35
N THR A 145 0.28 -23.49 -1.06
CA THR A 145 0.46 -23.64 -2.50
C THR A 145 -0.89 -23.69 -3.21
N GLY A 146 -0.99 -23.01 -4.35
CA GLY A 146 -2.17 -22.98 -5.21
C GLY A 146 -1.77 -22.65 -6.65
N GLU A 147 -2.76 -22.35 -7.49
CA GLU A 147 -2.51 -21.91 -8.86
C GLU A 147 -2.63 -20.40 -9.03
N LYS A 148 -3.42 -19.76 -8.17
CA LYS A 148 -3.65 -18.32 -8.20
C LYS A 148 -3.74 -17.76 -6.79
N VAL A 149 -3.13 -16.61 -6.59
CA VAL A 149 -3.16 -15.85 -5.33
C VAL A 149 -3.74 -14.48 -5.62
N LEU A 150 -4.75 -14.07 -4.86
CA LEU A 150 -5.33 -12.74 -4.90
C LEU A 150 -5.05 -12.06 -3.57
N LEU A 151 -4.27 -11.00 -3.61
CA LEU A 151 -3.94 -10.18 -2.45
C LEU A 151 -4.62 -8.83 -2.61
N ASN A 152 -5.53 -8.51 -1.70
CA ASN A 152 -6.19 -7.21 -1.64
C ASN A 152 -5.43 -6.34 -0.62
N LEU A 153 -4.78 -5.28 -1.11
CA LEU A 153 -3.95 -4.39 -0.28
C LEU A 153 -4.80 -3.45 0.58
N ALA A 154 -6.06 -3.21 0.21
CA ALA A 154 -6.95 -2.33 0.98
C ALA A 154 -7.57 -3.04 2.19
N THR A 155 -7.90 -4.33 2.04
CA THR A 155 -8.50 -5.15 3.11
C THR A 155 -7.49 -6.09 3.78
N GLU A 156 -6.24 -6.10 3.31
CA GLU A 156 -5.18 -7.01 3.75
C GLU A 156 -5.59 -8.50 3.68
N THR A 157 -6.44 -8.86 2.72
CA THR A 157 -6.91 -10.24 2.56
C THR A 157 -6.13 -10.96 1.47
N THR A 158 -5.81 -12.24 1.72
CA THR A 158 -5.17 -13.13 0.74
C THR A 158 -6.10 -14.32 0.47
N ILE A 159 -6.44 -14.52 -0.80
CA ILE A 159 -7.24 -15.66 -1.29
C ILE A 159 -6.34 -16.51 -2.18
N ILE A 160 -6.32 -17.82 -1.93
CA ILE A 160 -5.53 -18.77 -2.73
C ILE A 160 -6.51 -19.75 -3.37
N GLU A 161 -6.46 -19.85 -4.70
CA GLU A 161 -7.35 -20.68 -5.51
C GLU A 161 -6.57 -21.86 -6.11
N PRO A 162 -7.19 -23.06 -6.20
CA PRO A 162 -6.57 -24.20 -6.87
C PRO A 162 -6.59 -24.05 -8.39
N ASP A 163 -5.81 -24.87 -9.08
CA ASP A 163 -5.98 -25.03 -10.53
C ASP A 163 -7.32 -25.72 -10.81
N THR A 164 -8.26 -24.96 -11.36
CA THR A 164 -9.60 -25.45 -11.71
C THR A 164 -9.60 -26.35 -12.94
N LYS A 165 -8.54 -26.31 -13.77
CA LYS A 165 -8.43 -27.12 -14.99
C LYS A 165 -7.98 -28.55 -14.70
N SER A 166 -7.14 -28.74 -13.67
CA SER A 166 -6.64 -30.07 -13.27
C SER A 166 -7.41 -30.71 -12.12
N GLY A 167 -8.46 -30.06 -11.59
CA GLY A 167 -9.15 -30.53 -10.39
C GLY A 167 -8.27 -30.44 -9.13
N GLY A 168 -7.37 -29.45 -9.11
CA GLY A 168 -6.39 -29.27 -8.06
C GLY A 168 -7.00 -28.89 -6.71
N ARG A 169 -6.15 -28.86 -5.68
CA ARG A 169 -6.51 -28.43 -4.32
C ARG A 169 -5.46 -27.46 -3.80
N VAL A 170 -5.90 -26.50 -3.01
CA VAL A 170 -5.00 -25.71 -2.17
C VAL A 170 -4.38 -26.65 -1.13
N LYS A 171 -3.07 -26.54 -0.92
CA LYS A 171 -2.34 -27.31 0.10
C LYS A 171 -1.66 -26.33 1.04
N ALA A 172 -1.75 -26.59 2.34
CA ALA A 172 -1.15 -25.75 3.36
C ALA A 172 -0.36 -26.60 4.36
N PHE A 173 0.80 -26.11 4.74
CA PHE A 173 1.66 -26.65 5.78
C PHE A 173 1.80 -25.58 6.86
N PHE A 174 1.29 -25.86 8.04
CA PHE A 174 1.40 -25.00 9.20
C PHE A 174 2.37 -25.62 10.19
N TYR A 175 3.35 -24.84 10.61
CA TYR A 175 4.31 -25.28 11.62
C TYR A 175 3.88 -24.74 12.97
N PRO A 176 3.86 -25.59 14.02
CA PRO A 176 3.59 -25.11 15.37
C PRO A 176 4.72 -24.19 15.83
N ASP A 177 4.37 -23.08 16.46
CA ASP A 177 5.34 -22.16 17.07
C ASP A 177 6.19 -22.91 18.09
N SER A 178 7.50 -22.98 17.83
CA SER A 178 8.48 -23.61 18.73
C SER A 178 8.96 -22.66 19.85
N SER A 179 8.38 -21.46 19.95
CA SER A 179 8.70 -20.43 20.94
C SER A 179 8.11 -20.67 22.33
N LYS A 180 7.43 -21.80 22.57
CA LYS A 180 7.04 -22.24 23.92
C LYS A 180 7.89 -23.44 24.35
N LYS A 181 9.05 -23.17 24.94
CA LYS A 181 9.72 -24.14 25.80
C LYS A 181 10.38 -23.44 26.99
#